data_AF-A0A2K2TWX0-F1
#
_entry.id   AF-A0A2K2TWX0-F1
#
_cell.length_a   1.000
_cell.length_b   1.000
_cell.length_c   1.000
_cell.angle_alpha   90.00
_cell.angle_beta   90.00
_cell.angle_gamma   90.00
#
_symmetry.space_group_name_H-M   'P 1'
#
loop_
_entity.id
_entity.type
_entity.pdbx_description
1 polymer ?
#
loop_
_entity_poly.entity_id
_entity_poly.type
_entity_poly.pdbx_seq_one_letter_code
_entity_poly.pdbx_strand_id
1 'polypeptide(L)'
;MSHNLDEILENEEFPAICPFCHHREAHLYLRGDTQRSYRGGMWLWCSNCGAFEHGSIQMPSYWVNDSFTDPEKLTISYLEHHKHKIDSYITENYKGLDHDPCGSCIRFQDFSDALCPNCRSKGAIIRLEGHTLIAKCPNCGYEVAGASFYAPCEKDNRTYHIKIHDKNLPAPQILSISRTLHLNAQTTSQTITSGLPLPTALHLGDLIKAEQLLNSHQIKYSTIPPHHYSKLHQCPRKLLPLHL
;
A
#
# COMPACT_ATOMS: atom_id res chain seq x y z
N MET A 1 -5.06 17.95 2.10
CA MET A 1 -4.19 16.86 1.63
C MET A 1 -3.79 16.07 2.86
N SER A 2 -4.17 14.80 2.96
CA SER A 2 -3.73 13.94 4.07
C SER A 2 -2.36 13.39 3.71
N HIS A 3 -1.31 14.02 4.23
CA HIS A 3 0.06 13.56 4.07
C HIS A 3 0.25 12.27 4.87
N ASN A 4 0.68 11.18 4.21
CA ASN A 4 1.04 9.93 4.89
C ASN A 4 2.55 9.71 4.78
N LEU A 5 3.20 9.33 5.88
CA LEU A 5 4.64 9.06 5.90
C LEU A 5 4.98 7.86 5.00
N ASP A 6 4.05 6.93 4.78
CA ASP A 6 4.18 5.81 3.84
C ASP A 6 4.49 6.23 2.39
N GLU A 7 4.20 7.47 1.99
CA GLU A 7 4.60 8.00 0.67
C GLU A 7 6.13 7.93 0.45
N ILE A 8 6.90 7.92 1.54
CA ILE A 8 8.34 7.77 1.52
C ILE A 8 8.78 6.43 0.91
N LEU A 9 7.98 5.37 1.03
CA LEU A 9 8.30 4.03 0.52
C LEU A 9 8.41 3.94 -1.00
N GLU A 10 7.96 4.97 -1.73
CA GLU A 10 8.08 5.07 -3.18
C GLU A 10 9.39 5.73 -3.63
N ASN A 11 10.17 6.24 -2.69
CA ASN A 11 11.46 6.84 -3.00
C ASN A 11 12.53 5.75 -3.06
N GLU A 12 13.47 5.92 -3.98
CA GLU A 12 14.67 5.08 -4.10
C GLU A 12 15.94 5.81 -3.61
N GLU A 13 15.82 7.09 -3.25
CA GLU A 13 16.91 7.92 -2.75
C GLU A 13 16.58 8.50 -1.38
N PHE A 14 17.52 8.36 -0.47
CA PHE A 14 17.37 8.79 0.92
C PHE A 14 18.53 9.73 1.34
N PRO A 15 18.25 10.77 2.16
CA PRO A 15 16.94 11.12 2.70
C PRO A 15 15.97 11.63 1.62
N ALA A 16 14.70 11.26 1.75
CA ALA A 16 13.61 11.66 0.88
C ALA A 16 13.01 13.02 1.31
N ILE A 17 12.14 13.59 0.48
CA ILE A 17 11.37 14.79 0.83
C ILE A 17 10.24 14.38 1.79
N CYS A 18 10.19 15.00 2.97
CA CYS A 18 9.14 14.73 3.95
C CYS A 18 7.78 15.24 3.42
N PRO A 19 6.73 14.40 3.40
CA PRO A 19 5.41 14.83 2.92
C PRO A 19 4.75 15.86 3.87
N PHE A 20 5.15 15.92 5.14
CA PHE A 20 4.59 16.85 6.12
C PHE A 20 5.25 18.24 6.13
N CYS A 21 6.58 18.30 6.02
CA CYS A 21 7.33 19.56 6.14
C CYS A 21 8.10 19.96 4.88
N HIS A 22 8.09 19.13 3.84
CA HIS A 22 8.74 19.36 2.54
C HIS A 22 10.27 19.57 2.59
N HIS A 23 10.93 19.23 3.69
CA HIS A 23 12.40 19.20 3.79
C HIS A 23 12.93 17.81 3.39
N ARG A 24 14.12 17.77 2.75
CA ARG A 24 14.81 16.53 2.34
C ARG A 24 15.55 15.89 3.53
N GLU A 25 14.78 15.49 4.53
CA GLU A 25 15.23 15.01 5.84
C GLU A 25 14.34 13.84 6.31
N ALA A 26 13.80 13.07 5.38
CA ALA A 26 12.93 11.93 5.66
C ALA A 26 13.66 10.60 5.40
N HIS A 27 13.59 9.68 6.35
CA HIS A 27 14.41 8.47 6.39
C HIS A 27 13.52 7.23 6.47
N LEU A 28 14.06 6.12 5.95
CA LEU A 28 13.45 4.80 5.98
C LEU A 28 14.45 3.83 6.58
N TYR A 29 13.98 2.95 7.47
CA TYR A 29 14.71 1.76 7.88
C TYR A 29 13.79 0.55 7.81
N LEU A 30 14.28 -0.52 7.18
CA LEU A 30 13.60 -1.80 7.06
C LEU A 30 14.44 -2.90 7.69
N ARG A 31 13.80 -3.79 8.46
CA ARG A 31 14.47 -4.96 9.02
C ARG A 31 13.58 -6.19 8.99
N GLY A 32 14.02 -7.21 8.26
CA GLY A 32 13.37 -8.50 8.19
C GLY A 32 13.55 -9.32 9.47
N ASP A 33 12.53 -10.09 9.81
CA ASP A 33 12.55 -11.09 10.88
C ASP A 33 13.37 -12.31 10.44
N THR A 34 14.37 -12.68 11.23
CA THR A 34 15.26 -13.82 10.94
C THR A 34 14.55 -15.17 11.02
N GLN A 35 13.42 -15.25 11.73
CA GLN A 35 12.60 -16.46 11.83
C GLN A 35 11.47 -16.49 10.78
N ARG A 36 11.10 -15.34 10.23
CA ARG A 36 10.05 -15.19 9.22
C ARG A 36 10.52 -14.24 8.13
N SER A 37 11.29 -14.77 7.19
CA SER A 37 11.95 -13.99 6.12
C SER A 37 11.03 -13.09 5.29
N TYR A 38 9.72 -13.35 5.26
CA TYR A 38 8.74 -12.55 4.54
C TYR A 38 8.12 -11.38 5.36
N ARG A 39 8.44 -11.24 6.65
CA ARG A 39 7.94 -10.14 7.50
C ARG A 39 9.08 -9.38 8.15
N GLY A 40 8.82 -8.13 8.51
CA GLY A 40 9.78 -7.29 9.21
C GLY A 40 9.14 -6.08 9.87
N GLY A 41 9.99 -5.28 10.48
CA GLY A 41 9.66 -3.94 10.97
C GLY A 41 10.04 -2.87 9.96
N MET A 42 9.30 -1.77 9.99
CA MET A 42 9.56 -0.56 9.24
C MET A 42 9.56 0.63 10.19
N TRP A 43 10.55 1.50 10.03
CA TRP A 43 10.63 2.79 10.71
C TRP A 43 10.74 3.88 9.65
N LEU A 44 9.88 4.87 9.77
CA LEU A 44 9.87 6.06 8.93
C LEU A 44 9.97 7.27 9.87
N TRP A 45 10.85 8.21 9.56
CA TRP A 45 10.97 9.42 10.38
C TRP A 45 11.49 10.62 9.62
N CYS A 46 11.27 11.81 10.17
CA CYS A 46 11.85 13.04 9.65
C CYS A 46 12.71 13.76 10.69
N SER A 47 14.00 13.99 10.37
CA SER A 47 14.93 14.72 11.24
C SER A 47 14.51 16.18 11.48
N ASN A 48 13.76 16.77 10.53
CA ASN A 48 13.39 18.18 10.58
C ASN A 48 12.13 18.47 11.40
N CYS A 49 11.03 17.75 11.15
CA CYS A 49 9.75 17.99 11.84
C CYS A 49 9.42 16.98 12.95
N GLY A 50 10.24 15.94 13.12
CA GLY A 50 10.01 14.91 14.14
C GLY A 50 8.84 13.97 13.85
N ALA A 51 8.23 14.03 12.66
CA ALA A 51 7.23 13.06 12.24
C ALA A 51 7.84 11.64 12.29
N PHE A 52 7.08 10.68 12.81
CA PHE A 52 7.55 9.31 13.04
C PHE A 52 6.41 8.31 12.84
N GLU A 53 6.73 7.19 12.19
CA GLU A 53 5.86 6.04 12.06
C GLU A 53 6.67 4.75 12.21
N HIS A 54 6.07 3.77 12.89
CA HIS A 54 6.61 2.42 13.00
C HIS A 54 5.50 1.40 12.78
N GLY A 55 5.80 0.36 12.00
CA GLY A 55 4.84 -0.66 11.66
C GLY A 55 5.48 -1.98 11.26
N SER A 56 4.65 -3.01 11.17
CA SER A 56 5.03 -4.27 10.54
C SER A 56 4.76 -4.20 9.04
N ILE A 57 5.67 -4.73 8.24
CA ILE A 57 5.53 -4.77 6.79
C ILE A 57 5.95 -6.14 6.26
N GLN A 58 5.45 -6.51 5.09
CA GLN A 58 6.03 -7.60 4.31
C GLN A 58 7.31 -7.08 3.66
N MET A 59 8.42 -7.78 3.90
CA MET A 59 9.70 -7.40 3.30
C MET A 59 9.66 -7.61 1.78
N PRO A 60 10.31 -6.73 0.99
CA PRO A 60 10.58 -7.03 -0.41
C PRO A 60 11.28 -8.39 -0.55
N SER A 61 10.98 -9.16 -1.60
CA SER A 61 11.50 -10.52 -1.76
C SER A 61 13.04 -10.57 -1.87
N TYR A 62 13.65 -9.46 -2.29
CA TYR A 62 15.08 -9.27 -2.44
C TYR A 62 15.75 -8.63 -1.21
N TRP A 63 15.00 -8.30 -0.16
CA TRP A 63 15.53 -7.55 0.97
C TRP A 63 16.55 -8.36 1.78
N VAL A 64 17.67 -7.73 2.11
CA VAL A 64 18.72 -8.29 2.97
C VAL A 64 18.90 -7.33 4.13
N ASN A 65 19.02 -7.86 5.35
CA ASN A 65 19.30 -7.04 6.51
C ASN A 65 20.74 -6.52 6.46
N ASP A 66 20.91 -5.26 6.86
CA ASP A 66 22.23 -4.71 7.10
C ASP A 66 22.95 -5.40 8.28
N SER A 67 24.27 -5.34 8.30
CA SER A 67 25.11 -5.94 9.34
C SER A 67 25.55 -4.98 10.44
N PHE A 68 25.25 -3.67 10.31
CA PHE A 68 25.80 -2.63 11.17
C PHE A 68 24.83 -2.10 12.23
N THR A 69 23.52 -2.34 12.04
CA THR A 69 22.46 -1.93 12.94
C THR A 69 22.19 -3.04 13.95
N ASP A 70 22.21 -2.69 15.24
CA ASP A 70 21.90 -3.59 16.35
C ASP A 70 20.38 -3.85 16.43
N PRO A 71 19.91 -5.09 16.22
CA PRO A 71 18.47 -5.43 16.26
C PRO A 71 17.82 -5.15 17.62
N GLU A 72 18.60 -5.11 18.71
CA GLU A 72 18.08 -4.91 20.06
C GLU A 72 17.92 -3.42 20.42
N LYS A 73 18.38 -2.50 19.55
CA LYS A 73 18.44 -1.06 19.84
C LYS A 73 17.63 -0.18 18.89
N LEU A 74 16.62 -0.72 18.20
CA LEU A 74 15.82 -0.05 17.16
C LEU A 74 14.86 1.04 17.69
N THR A 75 15.39 1.93 18.52
CA THR A 75 14.74 3.15 19.01
C THR A 75 14.98 4.29 18.02
N ILE A 76 14.08 5.28 18.00
CA ILE A 76 14.21 6.42 17.09
C ILE A 76 15.54 7.18 17.29
N SER A 77 15.99 7.36 18.54
CA SER A 77 17.24 8.06 18.84
C SER A 77 18.48 7.29 18.32
N TYR A 78 18.45 5.96 18.39
CA TYR A 78 19.51 5.13 17.83
C TYR A 78 19.52 5.18 16.30
N LEU A 79 18.35 5.08 15.66
CA LEU A 79 18.24 5.17 14.20
C LEU A 79 18.67 6.55 13.69
N GLU A 80 18.27 7.63 14.36
CA GLU A 80 18.68 9.00 14.05
C GLU A 80 20.21 9.17 14.13
N HIS A 81 20.84 8.60 15.15
CA HIS A 81 22.30 8.64 15.28
C HIS A 81 23.02 7.92 14.12
N HIS A 82 22.38 6.93 13.50
CA HIS A 82 22.94 6.13 12.41
C HIS A 82 22.40 6.52 11.02
N LYS A 83 21.60 7.59 10.92
CA LYS A 83 20.81 7.91 9.72
C LYS A 83 21.62 7.95 8.44
N HIS A 84 22.82 8.51 8.45
CA HIS A 84 23.64 8.60 7.22
C HIS A 84 24.04 7.22 6.68
N LYS A 85 24.40 6.27 7.55
CA LYS A 85 24.72 4.90 7.13
C LYS A 85 23.47 4.16 6.65
N ILE A 86 22.35 4.38 7.34
CA ILE A 86 21.05 3.82 6.97
C ILE A 86 20.64 4.34 5.59
N ASP A 87 20.65 5.65 5.37
CA ASP A 87 20.28 6.29 4.10
C ASP A 87 21.13 5.79 2.94
N SER A 88 22.45 5.65 3.13
CA SER A 88 23.33 5.04 2.11
C SER A 88 22.92 3.60 1.80
N TYR A 89 22.73 2.77 2.83
CA TYR A 89 22.34 1.38 2.64
C TYR A 89 20.99 1.24 1.94
N ILE A 90 20.01 2.04 2.35
CA ILE A 90 18.65 2.02 1.78
C ILE A 90 18.69 2.48 0.33
N THR A 91 19.40 3.57 0.01
CA THR A 91 19.53 4.07 -1.37
C THR A 91 20.16 3.02 -2.29
N GLU A 92 21.16 2.28 -1.79
CA GLU A 92 21.81 1.23 -2.56
C GLU A 92 20.90 0.01 -2.77
N ASN A 93 20.17 -0.43 -1.75
CA ASN A 93 19.54 -1.76 -1.72
C ASN A 93 18.01 -1.76 -1.86
N TYR A 94 17.31 -0.67 -1.56
CA TYR A 94 15.86 -0.57 -1.65
C TYR A 94 15.44 -0.13 -3.06
N LYS A 95 14.47 -0.85 -3.64
CA LYS A 95 13.92 -0.63 -5.00
C LYS A 95 12.39 -0.62 -4.98
N GLY A 96 11.79 -0.23 -3.86
CA GLY A 96 10.34 -0.27 -3.66
C GLY A 96 9.80 -1.63 -3.23
N LEU A 97 8.55 -1.65 -2.76
CA LEU A 97 7.87 -2.89 -2.40
C LEU A 97 7.54 -3.69 -3.67
N ASP A 98 7.86 -4.99 -3.69
CA ASP A 98 7.63 -5.89 -4.83
C ASP A 98 6.47 -6.87 -4.60
N HIS A 99 5.72 -6.70 -3.52
CA HIS A 99 4.61 -7.58 -3.16
C HIS A 99 3.26 -6.94 -3.48
N ASP A 100 2.29 -7.79 -3.86
CA ASP A 100 0.89 -7.38 -3.99
C ASP A 100 0.31 -7.08 -2.59
N PRO A 101 -0.07 -5.82 -2.30
CA PRO A 101 -0.64 -5.45 -0.99
C PRO A 101 -1.95 -6.19 -0.69
N CYS A 102 -2.68 -6.64 -1.71
CA CYS A 102 -3.85 -7.49 -1.51
C CYS A 102 -3.46 -8.90 -1.05
N GLY A 103 -2.33 -9.44 -1.52
CA GLY A 103 -1.87 -10.78 -1.17
C GLY A 103 -1.58 -10.96 0.31
N SER A 104 -1.14 -9.91 1.00
CA SER A 104 -0.81 -9.91 2.43
C SER A 104 -1.84 -9.27 3.34
N CYS A 105 -2.89 -8.68 2.75
CA CYS A 105 -3.94 -8.04 3.50
C CYS A 105 -4.61 -9.02 4.48
N ILE A 106 -4.81 -8.56 5.72
CA ILE A 106 -5.43 -9.36 6.80
C ILE A 106 -6.79 -9.95 6.40
N ARG A 107 -7.48 -9.31 5.44
CA ARG A 107 -8.77 -9.76 4.89
C ARG A 107 -8.70 -11.06 4.11
N PHE A 108 -7.51 -11.44 3.62
CA PHE A 108 -7.27 -12.68 2.89
C PHE A 108 -6.45 -13.69 3.72
N GLN A 109 -6.11 -13.37 4.97
CA GLN A 109 -5.38 -14.30 5.83
C GLN A 109 -6.33 -15.36 6.39
N ASP A 110 -5.91 -16.62 6.29
CA ASP A 110 -6.54 -17.73 6.99
C ASP A 110 -5.98 -17.83 8.42
N PHE A 111 -6.88 -17.83 9.39
CA PHE A 111 -6.57 -17.95 10.81
C PHE A 111 -7.03 -19.29 11.42
N SER A 112 -7.41 -20.26 10.59
CA SER A 112 -7.88 -21.58 11.03
C SER A 112 -6.92 -22.28 12.00
N ASP A 113 -5.61 -22.12 11.80
CA ASP A 113 -4.55 -22.69 12.63
C ASP A 113 -4.03 -21.75 13.74
N ALA A 114 -4.72 -20.65 14.02
CA ALA A 114 -4.28 -19.69 15.02
C ALA A 114 -4.20 -20.29 16.44
N LEU A 115 -3.08 -20.04 17.11
CA LEU A 115 -2.87 -20.39 18.51
C LEU A 115 -3.29 -19.23 19.41
N CYS A 116 -3.82 -19.56 20.59
CA CYS A 116 -4.09 -18.55 21.60
C CYS A 116 -2.77 -17.85 22.01
N PRO A 117 -2.69 -16.51 22.00
CA PRO A 117 -1.48 -15.81 22.42
C PRO A 117 -1.19 -15.99 23.91
N ASN A 118 -2.22 -16.26 24.73
CA ASN A 118 -2.08 -16.46 26.17
C ASN A 118 -1.73 -17.93 26.51
N CYS A 119 -2.60 -18.89 26.17
CA CYS A 119 -2.43 -20.29 26.60
C CYS A 119 -1.90 -21.23 25.51
N ARG A 120 -1.60 -20.73 24.31
CA ARG A 120 -1.07 -21.48 23.15
C ARG A 120 -1.97 -22.62 22.64
N SER A 121 -3.20 -22.78 23.16
CA SER A 121 -4.12 -23.80 22.63
C SER A 121 -4.51 -23.50 21.18
N LYS A 122 -4.69 -24.56 20.39
CA LYS A 122 -5.30 -24.47 19.05
C LYS A 122 -6.76 -24.01 19.12
N GLY A 123 -7.29 -23.54 18.00
CA GLY A 123 -8.69 -23.14 17.88
C GLY A 123 -8.99 -21.76 18.47
N ALA A 124 -8.00 -20.85 18.50
CA ALA A 124 -8.29 -19.44 18.74
C ALA A 124 -9.10 -18.90 17.55
N ILE A 125 -10.21 -18.25 17.85
CA ILE A 125 -11.07 -17.63 16.83
C ILE A 125 -10.53 -16.23 16.59
N ILE A 126 -9.97 -15.99 15.41
CA ILE A 126 -9.54 -14.66 14.96
C ILE A 126 -10.39 -14.26 13.76
N ARG A 127 -11.01 -13.09 13.84
CA ARG A 127 -11.85 -12.55 12.75
C ARG A 127 -11.83 -11.04 12.73
N LEU A 128 -12.14 -10.48 11.56
CA LEU A 128 -12.26 -9.04 11.37
C LEU A 128 -13.74 -8.62 11.32
N GLU A 129 -14.20 -7.85 12.30
CA GLU A 129 -15.51 -7.19 12.29
C GLU A 129 -15.33 -5.70 11.93
N GLY A 130 -15.79 -5.29 10.74
CA GLY A 130 -15.46 -3.96 10.22
C GLY A 130 -13.94 -3.77 10.10
N HIS A 131 -13.40 -2.76 10.76
CA HIS A 131 -11.95 -2.54 10.89
C HIS A 131 -11.36 -3.15 12.17
N THR A 132 -12.15 -3.74 13.05
CA THR A 132 -11.67 -4.26 14.34
C THR A 132 -11.30 -5.73 14.24
N LEU A 133 -10.09 -6.09 14.68
CA LEU A 133 -9.71 -7.49 14.86
C LEU A 133 -10.21 -7.98 16.22
N ILE A 134 -10.88 -9.12 16.19
CA ILE A 134 -11.37 -9.81 17.38
C ILE A 134 -10.65 -11.15 17.46
N ALA A 135 -9.99 -11.39 18.59
CA ALA A 135 -9.38 -12.68 18.91
C ALA A 135 -9.99 -13.22 20.21
N LYS A 136 -10.53 -14.45 20.16
CA LYS A 136 -11.14 -15.15 21.30
C LYS A 136 -10.54 -16.55 21.45
N CYS A 137 -10.29 -16.97 22.69
CA CYS A 137 -9.85 -18.31 23.01
C CYS A 137 -10.92 -19.04 23.84
N PRO A 138 -11.53 -20.11 23.31
CA PRO A 138 -12.54 -20.87 24.06
C PRO A 138 -11.95 -21.64 25.25
N ASN A 139 -10.63 -21.91 25.25
CA ASN A 139 -9.97 -22.72 26.28
C ASN A 139 -9.64 -21.94 27.56
N CYS A 140 -9.09 -20.73 27.44
CA CYS A 140 -8.67 -19.93 28.61
C CYS A 140 -9.49 -18.65 28.85
N GLY A 141 -10.51 -18.40 28.02
CA GLY A 141 -11.34 -17.19 28.11
C GLY A 141 -10.63 -15.91 27.64
N TYR A 142 -9.43 -16.00 27.06
CA TYR A 142 -8.75 -14.84 26.48
C TYR A 142 -9.62 -14.20 25.39
N GLU A 143 -9.90 -12.91 25.52
CA GLU A 143 -10.63 -12.11 24.55
C GLU A 143 -9.96 -10.75 24.40
N VAL A 144 -9.69 -10.37 23.15
CA VAL A 144 -9.26 -9.02 22.80
C VAL A 144 -10.02 -8.56 21.57
N ALA A 145 -10.56 -7.35 21.65
CA ALA A 145 -10.99 -6.58 20.50
C ALA A 145 -10.08 -5.36 20.46
N GLY A 146 -9.24 -5.27 19.43
CA GLY A 146 -8.18 -4.27 19.41
C GLY A 146 -7.60 -4.06 18.02
N ALA A 147 -7.15 -2.82 17.80
CA ALA A 147 -6.60 -2.26 16.57
C ALA A 147 -7.59 -2.14 15.40
N SER A 148 -7.57 -0.96 14.78
CA SER A 148 -8.26 -0.68 13.51
C SER A 148 -7.32 -1.08 12.37
N PHE A 149 -7.66 -2.17 11.69
CA PHE A 149 -6.94 -2.68 10.53
C PHE A 149 -7.59 -2.14 9.25
N TYR A 150 -7.03 -1.04 8.75
CA TYR A 150 -7.30 -0.56 7.41
C TYR A 150 -6.48 -1.36 6.41
N ALA A 151 -7.11 -1.86 5.36
CA ALA A 151 -6.41 -2.50 4.26
C ALA A 151 -5.52 -1.46 3.54
N PRO A 152 -4.39 -1.86 2.94
CA PRO A 152 -3.52 -0.92 2.22
C PRO A 152 -4.27 -0.07 1.18
N CYS A 153 -5.23 -0.68 0.46
CA CYS A 153 -6.08 0.03 -0.50
C CYS A 153 -7.03 1.07 0.11
N GLU A 154 -7.36 0.97 1.40
CA GLU A 154 -8.17 1.98 2.10
C GLU A 154 -7.34 3.17 2.58
N LYS A 155 -6.03 2.97 2.73
CA LYS A 155 -5.07 4.01 3.07
C LYS A 155 -4.48 4.69 1.83
N ASP A 156 -4.83 4.19 0.64
CA ASP A 156 -4.31 4.71 -0.61
C ASP A 156 -4.98 6.05 -0.97
N ASN A 157 -4.24 7.12 -0.73
CA ASN A 157 -4.66 8.48 -1.07
C ASN A 157 -4.05 8.97 -2.39
N ARG A 158 -3.44 8.09 -3.19
CA ARG A 158 -2.82 8.48 -4.46
C ARG A 158 -3.89 8.83 -5.49
N THR A 159 -3.44 9.61 -6.46
CA THR A 159 -4.18 9.90 -7.68
C THR A 159 -3.52 9.22 -8.86
N TYR A 160 -4.34 8.61 -9.70
CA TYR A 160 -3.93 7.82 -10.84
C TYR A 160 -4.50 8.40 -12.12
N HIS A 161 -3.74 8.28 -13.21
CA HIS A 161 -4.18 8.57 -14.56
C HIS A 161 -4.17 7.29 -15.39
N ILE A 162 -5.14 7.17 -16.30
CA ILE A 162 -5.20 6.05 -17.24
C ILE A 162 -4.63 6.52 -18.58
N LYS A 163 -3.69 5.77 -19.13
CA LYS A 163 -3.23 5.92 -20.51
C LYS A 163 -3.71 4.74 -21.33
N ILE A 164 -4.49 5.02 -22.37
CA ILE A 164 -4.97 3.99 -23.31
C ILE A 164 -3.95 3.82 -24.42
N HIS A 165 -3.65 2.57 -24.79
CA HIS A 165 -2.66 2.24 -25.83
C HIS A 165 -3.31 2.04 -27.20
N ASP A 166 -4.59 1.69 -27.24
CA ASP A 166 -5.34 1.51 -28.47
C ASP A 166 -5.76 2.88 -29.04
N LYS A 167 -5.11 3.32 -30.13
CA LYS A 167 -5.32 4.66 -30.71
C LYS A 167 -6.64 4.82 -31.47
N ASN A 168 -7.26 3.70 -31.87
CA ASN A 168 -8.41 3.66 -32.77
C ASN A 168 -9.59 2.94 -32.10
N LEU A 169 -10.12 3.50 -31.02
CA LEU A 169 -11.31 2.95 -30.37
C LEU A 169 -12.59 3.32 -31.12
N PRO A 170 -13.56 2.38 -31.29
CA PRO A 170 -14.91 2.69 -31.75
C PRO A 170 -15.59 3.76 -30.89
N ALA A 171 -16.42 4.61 -31.51
CA ALA A 171 -17.18 5.66 -30.82
C ALA A 171 -17.98 5.17 -29.59
N PRO A 172 -18.64 3.98 -29.61
CA PRO A 172 -19.31 3.46 -28.41
C PRO A 172 -18.36 3.25 -27.22
N GLN A 173 -17.13 2.80 -27.45
CA GLN A 173 -16.14 2.60 -26.39
C GLN A 173 -15.65 3.95 -25.86
N ILE A 174 -15.39 4.92 -26.74
CA ILE A 174 -15.01 6.29 -26.34
C ILE A 174 -16.11 6.92 -25.47
N LEU A 175 -17.38 6.78 -25.85
CA LEU A 175 -18.51 7.29 -25.08
C LEU A 175 -18.62 6.60 -23.71
N SER A 176 -18.41 5.29 -23.66
CA SER A 176 -18.43 4.50 -22.42
C SER A 176 -17.35 4.95 -21.43
N ILE A 177 -16.11 5.10 -21.92
CA ILE A 177 -14.97 5.61 -21.14
C ILE A 177 -15.28 7.04 -20.65
N SER A 178 -15.75 7.90 -21.54
CA SER A 178 -16.01 9.31 -21.24
C SER A 178 -17.08 9.47 -20.16
N ARG A 179 -18.16 8.68 -20.22
CA ARG A 179 -19.21 8.69 -19.18
C ARG A 179 -18.70 8.22 -17.84
N THR A 180 -17.93 7.14 -17.83
CA THR A 180 -17.41 6.52 -16.59
C THR A 180 -16.39 7.43 -15.90
N LEU A 181 -15.59 8.15 -16.68
CA LEU A 181 -14.55 9.06 -16.17
C LEU A 181 -15.00 10.51 -16.08
N HIS A 182 -16.29 10.79 -16.33
CA HIS A 182 -16.87 12.12 -16.35
C HIS A 182 -16.13 13.12 -17.26
N LEU A 183 -15.68 12.64 -18.42
CA LEU A 183 -14.95 13.39 -19.44
C LEU A 183 -15.82 13.77 -20.63
N ASN A 184 -15.41 14.83 -21.33
CA ASN A 184 -15.96 15.16 -22.65
C ASN A 184 -15.47 14.14 -23.70
N ALA A 185 -16.39 13.58 -24.50
CA ALA A 185 -16.06 12.53 -25.46
C ALA A 185 -15.11 12.97 -26.59
N GLN A 186 -15.21 14.22 -27.04
CA GLN A 186 -14.29 14.77 -28.04
C GLN A 186 -12.89 14.90 -27.47
N THR A 187 -12.77 15.44 -26.25
CA THR A 187 -11.49 15.53 -25.54
C THR A 187 -10.90 14.15 -25.29
N THR A 188 -11.69 13.19 -24.80
CA THR A 188 -11.25 11.79 -24.60
C THR A 188 -10.71 11.20 -25.90
N SER A 189 -11.44 11.33 -27.01
CA SER A 189 -10.99 10.83 -28.30
C SER A 189 -9.66 11.43 -28.73
N GLN A 190 -9.52 12.76 -28.61
CA GLN A 190 -8.28 13.46 -28.96
C GLN A 190 -7.10 12.99 -28.10
N THR A 191 -7.29 12.91 -26.78
CA THR A 191 -6.24 12.47 -25.84
C THR A 191 -5.78 11.04 -26.12
N ILE A 192 -6.72 10.12 -26.42
CA ILE A 192 -6.41 8.73 -26.79
C ILE A 192 -5.60 8.68 -28.09
N THR A 193 -6.04 9.39 -29.14
CA THR A 193 -5.33 9.44 -30.42
C THR A 193 -3.92 10.03 -30.27
N SER A 194 -3.77 11.05 -29.44
CA SER A 194 -2.48 11.67 -29.11
C SER A 194 -1.57 10.78 -28.24
N GLY A 195 -2.08 9.68 -27.67
CA GLY A 195 -1.32 8.77 -26.81
C GLY A 195 -0.92 9.38 -25.46
N LEU A 196 -1.66 10.39 -25.01
CA LEU A 196 -1.47 11.04 -23.72
C LEU A 196 -2.32 10.35 -22.64
N PRO A 197 -1.93 10.45 -21.35
CA PRO A 197 -2.80 10.05 -20.25
C PRO A 197 -4.09 10.87 -20.24
N LEU A 198 -5.20 10.23 -19.87
CA LEU A 198 -6.47 10.91 -19.69
C LEU A 198 -6.36 11.96 -18.55
N PRO A 199 -6.97 13.14 -18.72
CA PRO A 199 -6.74 14.27 -17.81
C PRO A 199 -7.42 14.10 -16.44
N THR A 200 -8.34 13.14 -16.30
CA THR A 200 -8.98 12.83 -15.01
C THR A 200 -7.99 12.17 -14.07
N ALA A 201 -7.77 12.81 -12.92
CA ALA A 201 -7.13 12.17 -11.77
C ALA A 201 -8.16 11.29 -11.03
N LEU A 202 -7.81 10.03 -10.79
CA LEU A 202 -8.68 9.04 -10.17
C LEU A 202 -8.09 8.57 -8.83
N HIS A 203 -8.90 8.51 -7.79
CA HIS A 203 -8.54 7.73 -6.61
C HIS A 203 -8.71 6.23 -6.88
N LEU A 204 -8.07 5.39 -6.07
CA LEU A 204 -8.02 3.93 -6.27
C LEU A 204 -9.42 3.32 -6.50
N GLY A 205 -10.43 3.74 -5.73
CA GLY A 205 -11.80 3.24 -5.89
C GLY A 205 -12.40 3.47 -7.28
N ASP A 206 -12.21 4.66 -7.86
CA ASP A 206 -12.72 5.01 -9.19
C ASP A 206 -11.83 4.47 -10.30
N LEU A 207 -10.52 4.36 -10.04
CA LEU A 207 -9.59 3.66 -10.91
C LEU A 207 -10.04 2.22 -11.14
N ILE A 208 -10.32 1.45 -10.08
CA ILE A 208 -10.75 0.05 -10.22
C ILE A 208 -12.04 -0.10 -11.03
N LYS A 209 -13.00 0.84 -10.90
CA LYS A 209 -14.23 0.85 -11.72
C LYS A 209 -13.90 1.06 -13.20
N ALA A 210 -13.00 2.01 -13.49
CA ALA A 210 -12.55 2.28 -14.84
C ALA A 210 -11.78 1.08 -15.43
N GLU A 211 -10.91 0.44 -14.65
CA GLU A 211 -10.20 -0.77 -15.05
C GLU A 211 -11.15 -1.93 -15.38
N GLN A 212 -12.20 -2.14 -14.59
CA GLN A 212 -13.23 -3.15 -14.88
C GLN A 212 -13.90 -2.89 -16.23
N LEU A 213 -14.22 -1.64 -16.53
CA LEU A 213 -14.79 -1.26 -17.81
C LEU A 213 -13.82 -1.56 -18.97
N LEU A 214 -12.57 -1.09 -18.86
CA LEU A 214 -11.56 -1.26 -19.89
C LEU A 214 -11.28 -2.74 -20.16
N ASN A 215 -11.16 -3.55 -19.10
CA ASN A 215 -10.98 -5.00 -19.20
C ASN A 215 -12.19 -5.69 -19.84
N SER A 216 -13.42 -5.28 -19.50
CA SER A 216 -14.64 -5.84 -20.13
C SER A 216 -14.72 -5.58 -21.65
N HIS A 217 -14.07 -4.51 -22.12
CA HIS A 217 -13.97 -4.15 -23.53
C HIS A 217 -12.67 -4.60 -24.19
N GLN A 218 -11.80 -5.34 -23.47
CA GLN A 218 -10.48 -5.80 -23.94
C GLN A 218 -9.58 -4.65 -24.42
N ILE A 219 -9.72 -3.47 -23.82
CA ILE A 219 -8.94 -2.27 -24.17
C ILE A 219 -7.59 -2.33 -23.46
N LYS A 220 -6.50 -2.11 -24.18
CA LYS A 220 -5.14 -2.07 -23.60
C LYS A 220 -4.87 -0.70 -22.96
N TYR A 221 -4.42 -0.71 -21.71
CA TYR A 221 -4.13 0.50 -20.95
C TYR A 221 -2.98 0.31 -19.96
N SER A 222 -2.46 1.43 -19.44
CA SER A 222 -1.56 1.49 -18.28
C SER A 222 -2.05 2.54 -17.27
N THR A 223 -1.72 2.35 -16.01
CA THR A 223 -1.97 3.32 -14.94
C THR A 223 -0.70 4.10 -14.62
N ILE A 224 -0.85 5.38 -14.28
CA ILE A 224 0.26 6.29 -13.98
C ILE A 224 -0.07 7.00 -12.65
N PRO A 225 0.66 6.74 -11.56
CA PRO A 225 1.70 5.70 -11.45
C PRO A 225 1.10 4.28 -11.56
N PRO A 226 1.91 3.24 -11.82
CA PRO A 226 1.43 1.85 -11.69
C PRO A 226 0.98 1.55 -10.26
N HIS A 227 0.09 0.57 -10.09
CA HIS A 227 -0.29 0.02 -8.78
C HIS A 227 -0.25 -1.50 -8.76
N HIS A 228 -0.13 -2.08 -7.56
CA HIS A 228 0.10 -3.52 -7.36
C HIS A 228 -1.07 -4.28 -6.73
N TYR A 229 -2.27 -3.68 -6.61
CA TYR A 229 -3.47 -4.27 -6.00
C TYR A 229 -4.15 -5.39 -6.83
N SER A 230 -3.49 -6.54 -6.99
CA SER A 230 -3.90 -7.53 -7.99
C SER A 230 -5.26 -8.19 -7.70
N LYS A 231 -5.64 -8.36 -6.43
CA LYS A 231 -6.88 -9.04 -6.01
C LYS A 231 -8.00 -8.10 -5.55
N LEU A 232 -7.85 -6.79 -5.71
CA LEU A 232 -8.82 -5.83 -5.18
C LEU A 232 -10.23 -6.03 -5.72
N HIS A 233 -10.35 -6.42 -7.00
CA HIS A 233 -11.63 -6.72 -7.65
C HIS A 233 -12.37 -7.95 -7.09
N GLN A 234 -11.64 -8.87 -6.44
CA GLN A 234 -12.15 -10.11 -5.83
C GLN A 234 -12.41 -9.95 -4.33
N CYS A 235 -12.11 -8.78 -3.75
CA CYS A 235 -12.24 -8.57 -2.31
C CYS A 235 -13.73 -8.63 -1.89
N PRO A 236 -14.13 -9.53 -0.98
CA PRO A 236 -15.53 -9.74 -0.62
C PRO A 236 -16.15 -8.55 0.16
N ARG A 237 -15.32 -7.69 0.76
CA ARG A 237 -15.72 -6.37 1.28
C ARG A 237 -15.27 -5.27 0.32
N LYS A 238 -15.76 -5.33 -0.92
CA LYS A 238 -15.63 -4.21 -1.87
C LYS A 238 -15.93 -2.92 -1.13
N LEU A 239 -15.03 -1.94 -1.22
CA LEU A 239 -15.08 -0.61 -0.61
C LEU A 239 -16.54 -0.18 -0.44
N LEU A 240 -17.11 -0.50 0.73
CA LEU A 240 -18.41 0.04 1.08
C LEU A 240 -18.15 1.54 1.18
N PRO A 241 -18.95 2.38 0.51
CA PRO A 241 -18.85 3.81 0.77
C PRO A 241 -18.90 3.99 2.28
N LEU A 242 -17.96 4.79 2.80
CA LEU A 242 -18.00 5.30 4.16
C LEU A 242 -19.28 6.13 4.30
N HIS A 243 -20.41 5.46 4.45
CA HIS A 243 -21.65 6.03 4.93
C HIS A 243 -21.71 5.66 6.40
N LEU A 244 -20.97 6.43 7.19
CA LEU A 244 -21.27 6.73 8.58
C LEU A 244 -21.54 8.24 8.66
#